data_AF-A0A5C8ITY1-F1
#
_entry.id   AF-A0A5C8ITY1-F1
#
_cell.length_a   1.000
_cell.length_b   1.000
_cell.length_c   1.000
_cell.angle_alpha   90.00
_cell.angle_beta   90.00
_cell.angle_gamma   90.00
#
_symmetry.space_group_name_H-M   'P 1'
#
loop_
_entity.id
_entity.type
_entity.pdbx_description
1 polymer ?
#
loop_
_entity_poly.entity_id
_entity_poly.type
_entity_poly.pdbx_seq_one_letter_code
_entity_poly.pdbx_strand_id
1 'polypeptide(L)'
;MPTSASSSYTAFAGDRRVARGSYAEIALALAAQAPHGGPVLVFDDATGAPVDAPHAPEQAARLAAMRAAQPSNATAGRSAAPDAALPRPGAGRPRLGVVAREVTLLPRHWDWLASQRGGASAALRRLVDQARRQSESADQRRAAGERSYKFMSAIAGHLPGFEEAARALFAADGPAFGRCIANWPRDVRAHLHELTEGALDTPPEPPAATPRRASSATSPKKSPQLAKAPQPSPTRKGASA
;
A
#
# COMPACT_ATOMS: atom_id res chain seq x y z
N MET A 1 -18.32 -4.15 -19.62
CA MET A 1 -18.77 -4.50 -18.25
C MET A 1 -17.58 -4.29 -17.33
N PRO A 2 -17.55 -3.31 -16.42
CA PRO A 2 -16.48 -3.25 -15.44
C PRO A 2 -16.66 -4.45 -14.50
N THR A 3 -15.67 -5.31 -14.45
CA THR A 3 -15.60 -6.47 -13.56
C THR A 3 -15.66 -5.94 -12.13
N SER A 4 -16.77 -6.18 -11.42
CA SER A 4 -16.85 -5.89 -9.99
C SER A 4 -15.64 -6.55 -9.33
N ALA A 5 -14.76 -5.76 -8.71
CA ALA A 5 -13.64 -6.27 -7.97
C ALA A 5 -14.18 -7.34 -7.00
N SER A 6 -13.78 -8.59 -7.19
CA SER A 6 -14.19 -9.68 -6.32
C SER A 6 -13.52 -9.47 -4.97
N SER A 7 -14.24 -8.86 -4.03
CA SER A 7 -13.78 -8.77 -2.65
C SER A 7 -13.57 -10.18 -2.11
N SER A 8 -12.32 -10.48 -1.75
CA SER A 8 -11.96 -11.71 -1.05
C SER A 8 -12.06 -11.46 0.45
N TYR A 9 -12.46 -12.48 1.19
CA TYR A 9 -12.64 -12.44 2.63
C TYR A 9 -11.97 -13.67 3.24
N THR A 10 -11.54 -13.56 4.49
CA THR A 10 -10.97 -14.67 5.26
C THR A 10 -11.70 -14.81 6.59
N ALA A 11 -12.17 -16.01 6.91
CA ALA A 11 -12.87 -16.32 8.16
C ALA A 11 -11.99 -17.12 9.12
N PHE A 12 -12.05 -16.76 10.40
CA PHE A 12 -11.36 -17.39 11.51
C PHE A 12 -12.35 -17.83 12.59
N ALA A 13 -12.12 -19.00 13.18
CA ALA A 13 -12.78 -19.43 14.41
C ALA A 13 -11.70 -19.49 15.50
N GLY A 14 -11.71 -18.50 16.39
CA GLY A 14 -10.58 -18.23 17.28
C GLY A 14 -9.34 -17.84 16.47
N ASP A 15 -8.29 -18.66 16.56
CA ASP A 15 -6.99 -18.47 15.90
C ASP A 15 -6.80 -19.33 14.64
N ARG A 16 -7.77 -20.20 14.32
CA ARG A 16 -7.74 -21.10 13.17
C ARG A 16 -8.49 -20.52 11.97
N ARG A 17 -7.88 -20.53 10.79
CA ARG A 17 -8.52 -20.14 9.54
C ARG A 17 -9.51 -21.22 9.11
N VAL A 18 -10.76 -20.83 8.87
CA VAL A 18 -11.86 -21.73 8.51
C VAL A 18 -12.09 -21.76 7.00
N ALA A 19 -12.06 -20.59 6.36
CA ALA A 19 -12.30 -20.44 4.93
C ALA A 19 -11.71 -19.14 4.40
N ARG A 20 -11.46 -19.09 3.10
CA ARG A 20 -11.09 -17.88 2.34
C ARG A 20 -11.79 -17.89 0.99
N GLY A 21 -12.30 -16.76 0.56
CA GLY A 21 -12.98 -16.62 -0.73
C GLY A 21 -14.03 -15.52 -0.70
N SER A 22 -15.02 -15.64 -1.57
CA SER A 22 -16.20 -14.77 -1.54
C SER A 22 -17.01 -14.94 -0.26
N TYR A 23 -17.81 -13.94 0.07
CA TYR A 23 -18.70 -13.98 1.24
C TYR A 23 -19.66 -15.17 1.22
N ALA A 24 -20.10 -15.61 0.03
CA ALA A 24 -20.96 -16.77 -0.14
C ALA A 24 -20.22 -18.10 0.15
N GLU A 25 -18.96 -18.23 -0.28
CA GLU A 25 -18.13 -19.40 0.01
C GLU A 25 -17.83 -19.50 1.51
N ILE A 26 -17.59 -18.37 2.18
CA ILE A 26 -17.46 -18.33 3.64
C ILE A 26 -18.74 -18.81 4.32
N ALA A 27 -19.92 -18.33 3.89
CA ALA A 27 -21.20 -18.75 4.45
C ALA A 27 -21.41 -20.27 4.38
N LEU A 28 -21.08 -20.87 3.23
CA LEU A 28 -21.15 -22.31 3.02
C LEU A 28 -20.16 -23.07 3.90
N ALA A 29 -18.91 -22.60 3.98
CA ALA A 29 -17.88 -23.25 4.79
C ALA A 29 -18.17 -23.19 6.29
N LEU A 30 -18.73 -22.08 6.77
CA LEU A 30 -19.20 -21.94 8.15
C LEU A 30 -20.37 -22.88 8.42
N ALA A 31 -21.36 -22.96 7.52
CA ALA A 31 -22.47 -23.88 7.69
C ALA A 31 -22.02 -25.36 7.76
N ALA A 32 -21.03 -25.74 6.95
CA ALA A 32 -20.52 -27.12 6.90
C ALA A 32 -19.70 -27.54 8.13
N GLN A 33 -19.11 -26.60 8.86
CA GLN A 33 -18.23 -26.88 10.00
C GLN A 33 -18.89 -26.57 11.36
N ALA A 34 -20.21 -26.37 11.40
CA ALA A 34 -20.93 -26.11 12.63
C ALA A 34 -21.09 -27.39 13.48
N PRO A 35 -21.00 -27.31 14.82
CA PRO A 35 -20.74 -26.12 15.62
C PRO A 35 -19.25 -25.75 15.64
N HIS A 36 -18.95 -24.46 15.53
CA HIS A 36 -17.59 -23.96 15.71
C HIS A 36 -17.29 -23.79 17.21
N GLY A 37 -16.07 -24.13 17.63
CA GLY A 37 -15.63 -24.06 19.03
C GLY A 37 -15.48 -22.65 19.61
N GLY A 38 -16.05 -21.61 19.01
CA GLY A 38 -15.91 -20.21 19.45
C GLY A 38 -16.52 -19.19 18.47
N PRO A 39 -16.42 -17.88 18.78
CA PRO A 39 -16.88 -16.80 17.90
C PRO A 39 -16.11 -16.80 16.59
N VAL A 40 -16.83 -16.55 15.49
CA VAL A 40 -16.27 -16.46 14.14
C VAL A 40 -16.00 -15.00 13.82
N LEU A 41 -14.78 -14.70 13.37
CA LEU A 41 -14.39 -13.40 12.86
C LEU A 41 -14.17 -13.51 11.35
N VAL A 42 -14.75 -12.59 10.59
CA VAL A 42 -14.54 -12.50 9.15
C VAL A 42 -13.80 -11.20 8.86
N PHE A 43 -12.80 -11.26 8.00
CA PHE A 43 -11.98 -10.12 7.62
C PHE A 43 -12.06 -9.89 6.12
N ASP A 44 -12.08 -8.63 5.73
CA ASP A 44 -11.98 -8.22 4.33
C ASP A 44 -10.52 -8.20 3.87
N ASP A 45 -10.20 -8.99 2.84
CA ASP A 45 -8.85 -9.11 2.28
C ASP A 45 -8.48 -7.92 1.37
N ALA A 46 -9.11 -6.77 1.46
CA ALA A 46 -8.64 -5.52 0.85
C ALA A 46 -8.33 -4.46 1.89
N THR A 47 -9.03 -4.51 3.04
CA THR A 47 -8.95 -3.49 4.09
C THR A 47 -8.41 -4.00 5.42
N GLY A 48 -8.42 -5.31 5.66
CA GLY A 48 -8.09 -5.95 6.93
C GLY A 48 -9.08 -5.68 8.05
N ALA A 49 -10.19 -5.02 7.74
CA ALA A 49 -11.21 -4.70 8.71
C ALA A 49 -12.05 -5.94 9.04
N PRO A 50 -12.45 -6.12 10.31
CA PRO A 50 -13.46 -7.11 10.65
C PRO A 50 -14.79 -6.72 10.01
N VAL A 51 -15.48 -7.70 9.44
CA VAL A 51 -16.83 -7.59 8.87
C VAL A 51 -17.75 -8.58 9.55
N ASP A 52 -19.05 -8.29 9.52
CA ASP A 52 -20.04 -9.20 10.10
C ASP A 52 -20.01 -10.55 9.40
N ALA A 53 -20.11 -11.62 10.20
CA ALA A 53 -20.16 -12.97 9.67
C ALA A 53 -21.43 -13.19 8.84
N PRO A 54 -21.34 -13.91 7.70
CA PRO A 54 -22.52 -14.21 6.90
C PRO A 54 -23.54 -14.98 7.71
N HIS A 55 -24.82 -14.66 7.48
CA HIS A 55 -25.91 -15.45 8.02
C HIS A 55 -25.81 -16.89 7.52
N ALA A 56 -26.17 -17.84 8.38
CA ALA A 56 -26.34 -19.23 7.96
C ALA A 56 -27.30 -19.31 6.76
N PRO A 57 -27.08 -20.22 5.79
CA PRO A 57 -27.85 -20.28 4.55
C PRO A 57 -29.37 -20.38 4.79
N GLU A 58 -29.80 -21.10 5.83
CA GLU A 58 -31.22 -21.17 6.23
C GLU A 58 -31.78 -19.82 6.72
N GLN A 59 -30.98 -19.07 7.48
CA GLN A 59 -31.36 -17.76 7.98
C GLN A 59 -31.33 -16.71 6.86
N ALA A 60 -30.37 -16.80 5.95
CA ALA A 60 -30.33 -15.99 4.73
C ALA A 60 -31.55 -16.26 3.84
N ALA A 61 -31.94 -17.52 3.65
CA ALA A 61 -33.15 -17.90 2.92
C ALA A 61 -34.43 -17.36 3.59
N ARG A 62 -34.52 -17.44 4.92
CA ARG A 62 -35.63 -16.87 5.70
C ARG A 62 -35.73 -15.35 5.55
N LEU A 63 -34.60 -14.64 5.63
CA LEU A 63 -34.55 -13.18 5.43
C LEU A 63 -34.91 -12.78 3.99
N ALA A 64 -34.46 -13.56 3.00
CA ALA A 64 -34.81 -13.35 1.60
C ALA A 64 -36.32 -13.54 1.36
N ALA A 65 -36.91 -14.61 1.92
CA ALA A 65 -38.35 -14.84 1.89
C ALA A 65 -39.14 -13.71 2.58
N MET A 66 -38.66 -13.19 3.71
CA MET A 66 -39.28 -12.04 4.39
C MET A 66 -39.17 -10.74 3.60
N ARG A 67 -38.09 -10.49 2.84
CA ARG A 67 -38.03 -9.34 1.92
C ARG A 67 -38.96 -9.52 0.74
N ALA A 68 -39.04 -10.71 0.17
CA ALA A 68 -39.93 -11.01 -0.95
C ALA A 68 -41.41 -10.93 -0.56
N ALA A 69 -41.75 -11.24 0.70
CA ALA A 69 -43.09 -11.15 1.26
C ALA A 69 -43.47 -9.73 1.75
N GLN A 70 -42.53 -8.78 1.80
CA GLN A 70 -42.85 -7.39 2.11
C GLN A 70 -43.49 -6.73 0.87
N PRO A 71 -44.74 -6.26 0.94
CA PRO A 71 -45.35 -5.53 -0.17
C PRO A 71 -44.52 -4.26 -0.40
N SER A 72 -43.92 -4.16 -1.58
CA SER A 72 -43.15 -3.00 -2.01
C SER A 72 -44.09 -1.81 -2.09
N ASN A 73 -44.12 -0.97 -1.05
CA ASN A 73 -44.86 0.28 -1.09
C ASN A 73 -44.03 1.31 -1.87
N ALA A 74 -43.97 1.12 -3.19
CA ALA A 74 -43.39 2.06 -4.14
C ALA A 74 -44.47 2.40 -5.17
N THR A 75 -45.42 3.24 -4.76
CA THR A 75 -46.41 3.83 -5.67
C THR A 75 -46.09 5.31 -5.89
N ALA A 76 -46.15 5.69 -7.18
CA ALA A 76 -46.43 7.01 -7.73
C ALA A 76 -45.29 8.04 -7.89
N GLY A 77 -44.90 8.21 -9.16
CA GLY A 77 -44.06 9.30 -9.64
C GLY A 77 -44.11 9.57 -11.16
N ARG A 78 -45.31 9.59 -11.76
CA ARG A 78 -45.72 10.29 -13.00
C ARG A 78 -45.18 9.87 -14.39
N SER A 79 -46.13 9.32 -15.17
CA SER A 79 -46.51 9.57 -16.58
C SER A 79 -45.58 10.35 -17.53
N ALA A 80 -45.29 9.76 -18.70
CA ALA A 80 -45.44 10.39 -20.03
C ALA A 80 -45.31 9.36 -21.16
N ALA A 81 -46.26 9.39 -22.10
CA ALA A 81 -46.34 8.60 -23.34
C ALA A 81 -45.41 9.20 -24.44
N PRO A 82 -45.30 8.56 -25.64
CA PRO A 82 -44.13 8.64 -26.51
C PRO A 82 -44.17 9.70 -27.63
N ASP A 83 -42.97 9.91 -28.20
CA ASP A 83 -42.60 10.38 -29.55
C ASP A 83 -42.70 11.88 -29.92
N ALA A 84 -41.53 12.49 -30.14
CA ALA A 84 -41.31 13.58 -31.08
C ALA A 84 -39.80 13.68 -31.39
N ALA A 85 -39.43 13.22 -32.58
CA ALA A 85 -38.09 13.25 -33.15
C ALA A 85 -37.53 14.66 -33.37
N LEU A 86 -36.24 14.86 -33.08
CA LEU A 86 -35.35 15.86 -33.69
C LEU A 86 -33.87 15.36 -33.68
N PRO A 87 -33.01 15.88 -34.56
CA PRO A 87 -32.08 15.08 -35.36
C PRO A 87 -30.74 14.79 -34.70
N ARG A 88 -30.09 13.69 -35.15
CA ARG A 88 -28.70 13.35 -34.79
C ARG A 88 -27.72 14.29 -35.49
N PRO A 89 -26.70 14.81 -34.78
CA PRO A 89 -25.44 15.20 -35.40
C PRO A 89 -24.31 14.26 -34.96
N GLY A 90 -23.67 13.65 -35.96
CA GLY A 90 -22.21 13.46 -36.01
C GLY A 90 -21.58 12.43 -35.07
N ALA A 91 -21.13 11.33 -35.67
CA ALA A 91 -20.10 10.48 -35.10
C ALA A 91 -18.82 11.28 -34.77
N GLY A 92 -18.12 10.88 -33.71
CA GLY A 92 -16.66 11.02 -33.67
C GLY A 92 -16.03 12.00 -32.70
N ARG A 93 -16.45 12.05 -31.42
CA ARG A 93 -15.47 12.29 -30.35
C ARG A 93 -15.92 11.61 -29.05
N PRO A 94 -15.19 10.60 -28.51
CA PRO A 94 -15.48 10.11 -27.18
C PRO A 94 -15.34 11.30 -26.22
N ARG A 95 -16.42 11.62 -25.49
CA ARG A 95 -16.39 12.58 -24.40
C ARG A 95 -15.41 12.05 -23.34
N LEU A 96 -14.14 12.46 -23.42
CA LEU A 96 -13.21 12.37 -22.30
C LEU A 96 -13.88 13.13 -21.17
N GLY A 97 -14.37 12.42 -20.15
CA GLY A 97 -15.12 12.96 -19.01
C GLY A 97 -14.30 13.90 -18.14
N VAL A 98 -13.89 15.04 -18.71
CA VAL A 98 -13.12 16.08 -18.04
C VAL A 98 -14.10 16.99 -17.33
N VAL A 99 -14.12 16.92 -16.00
CA VAL A 99 -14.86 17.86 -15.16
C VAL A 99 -13.97 19.08 -14.91
N ALA A 100 -14.45 20.27 -15.26
CA ALA A 100 -13.75 21.52 -14.95
C ALA A 100 -13.95 21.88 -13.48
N ARG A 101 -12.85 22.20 -12.79
CA ARG A 101 -12.83 22.71 -11.41
C ARG A 101 -11.81 23.85 -11.34
N GLU A 102 -12.09 24.86 -10.53
CA GLU A 102 -11.21 26.02 -10.37
C GLU A 102 -9.98 25.66 -9.53
N VAL A 103 -8.80 26.13 -9.95
CA VAL A 103 -7.52 25.94 -9.25
C VAL A 103 -6.79 27.26 -9.18
N THR A 104 -6.38 27.65 -7.98
CA THR A 104 -5.59 28.88 -7.76
C THR A 104 -4.11 28.52 -7.62
N LEU A 105 -3.26 29.11 -8.46
CA LEU A 105 -1.81 28.92 -8.46
C LEU A 105 -1.10 30.27 -8.46
N LEU A 106 0.17 30.28 -8.05
CA LEU A 106 0.99 31.49 -8.09
C LEU A 106 1.27 31.92 -9.55
N PRO A 107 1.41 33.24 -9.83
CA PRO A 107 1.62 33.74 -11.19
C PRO A 107 2.75 33.03 -11.95
N ARG A 108 3.92 32.84 -11.29
CA ARG A 108 5.06 32.10 -11.86
C ARG A 108 4.73 30.68 -12.33
N HIS A 109 3.78 30.00 -11.69
CA HIS A 109 3.37 28.65 -12.06
C HIS A 109 2.43 28.69 -13.27
N TRP A 110 1.59 29.72 -13.38
CA TRP A 110 0.77 29.95 -14.56
C TRP A 110 1.62 30.27 -15.78
N ASP A 111 2.63 31.12 -15.64
CA ASP A 111 3.57 31.46 -16.73
C ASP A 111 4.28 30.19 -17.22
N TRP A 112 4.75 29.36 -16.29
CA TRP A 112 5.35 28.07 -16.63
C TRP A 112 4.35 27.12 -17.31
N LEU A 113 3.11 26.99 -16.80
CA LEU A 113 2.08 26.15 -17.38
C LEU A 113 1.65 26.60 -18.79
N ALA A 114 1.60 27.90 -19.03
CA ALA A 114 1.28 28.49 -20.33
C ALA A 114 2.36 28.21 -21.38
N SER A 115 3.62 28.08 -20.95
CA SER A 115 4.75 27.73 -21.84
C SER A 115 4.78 26.24 -22.26
N GLN A 116 3.94 25.37 -21.66
CA GLN A 116 3.96 23.93 -21.91
C GLN A 116 3.29 23.53 -23.23
N ARG A 117 3.92 22.60 -23.96
CA ARG A 117 3.36 22.03 -25.20
C ARG A 117 2.08 21.22 -24.88
N GLY A 118 0.95 21.67 -25.42
CA GLY A 118 -0.38 21.10 -25.19
C GLY A 118 -1.21 21.81 -24.11
N GLY A 119 -0.74 22.94 -23.59
CA GLY A 119 -1.48 23.81 -22.68
C GLY A 119 -1.46 23.38 -21.21
N ALA A 120 -1.90 24.29 -20.34
CA ALA A 120 -1.85 24.14 -18.89
C ALA A 120 -2.53 22.86 -18.38
N SER A 121 -3.72 22.52 -18.91
CA SER A 121 -4.47 21.34 -18.48
C SER A 121 -3.77 20.02 -18.80
N ALA A 122 -3.06 19.92 -19.93
CA ALA A 122 -2.30 18.72 -20.28
C ALA A 122 -1.05 18.57 -19.40
N ALA A 123 -0.37 19.68 -19.11
CA ALA A 123 0.77 19.69 -18.20
C ALA A 123 0.37 19.31 -16.77
N LEU A 124 -0.74 19.86 -16.25
CA LEU A 124 -1.26 19.51 -14.93
C LEU A 124 -1.61 18.03 -14.82
N ARG A 125 -2.26 17.44 -15.83
CA ARG A 125 -2.55 15.99 -15.84
C ARG A 125 -1.27 15.16 -15.75
N ARG A 126 -0.25 15.48 -16.57
CA ARG A 126 1.03 14.77 -16.52
C ARG A 126 1.72 14.90 -15.16
N LEU A 127 1.70 16.08 -14.56
CA LEU A 127 2.26 16.31 -13.23
C LEU A 127 1.50 15.51 -12.16
N VAL A 128 0.17 15.49 -12.21
CA VAL A 128 -0.66 14.68 -11.30
C VAL A 128 -0.38 13.20 -11.52
N ASP A 129 -0.34 12.73 -12.77
CA ASP A 129 -0.04 11.32 -13.09
C ASP A 129 1.35 10.92 -12.62
N GLN A 130 2.34 11.81 -12.78
CA GLN A 130 3.70 11.59 -12.30
C GLN A 130 3.75 11.56 -10.76
N ALA A 131 3.11 12.51 -10.08
CA ALA A 131 3.06 12.55 -8.62
C ALA A 131 2.34 11.31 -8.06
N ARG A 132 1.23 10.90 -8.69
CA ARG A 132 0.51 9.66 -8.34
C ARG A 132 1.40 8.44 -8.52
N ARG A 133 2.12 8.32 -9.64
CA ARG A 133 3.07 7.20 -9.87
C ARG A 133 4.22 7.20 -8.86
N GLN A 134 4.67 8.38 -8.43
CA GLN A 134 5.72 8.51 -7.42
C GLN A 134 5.23 8.16 -6.01
N SER A 135 3.97 8.44 -5.69
CA SER A 135 3.37 8.09 -4.39
C SER A 135 2.80 6.68 -4.35
N GLU A 136 2.51 6.07 -5.50
CA GLU A 136 1.78 4.79 -5.60
C GLU A 136 2.40 3.68 -4.73
N SER A 137 3.72 3.51 -4.76
CA SER A 137 4.40 2.51 -3.92
C SER A 137 4.36 2.85 -2.43
N ALA A 138 4.40 4.15 -2.08
CA ALA A 138 4.33 4.59 -0.69
C ALA A 138 2.89 4.47 -0.14
N ASP A 139 1.90 4.75 -0.97
CA ASP A 139 0.49 4.62 -0.66
C ASP A 139 0.10 3.13 -0.54
N GLN A 140 0.61 2.27 -1.43
CA GLN A 140 0.45 0.82 -1.32
C GLN A 140 1.07 0.27 -0.03
N ARG A 141 2.30 0.69 0.31
CA ARG A 141 2.95 0.34 1.59
C ARG A 141 2.10 0.73 2.79
N ARG A 142 1.59 1.97 2.80
CA ARG A 142 0.76 2.49 3.88
C ARG A 142 -0.55 1.71 3.99
N ALA A 143 -1.22 1.46 2.87
CA ALA A 143 -2.45 0.68 2.83
C ALA A 143 -2.26 -0.75 3.33
N ALA A 144 -1.18 -1.43 2.90
CA ALA A 144 -0.84 -2.78 3.36
C ALA A 144 -0.50 -2.81 4.86
N GLY A 145 0.22 -1.79 5.37
CA GLY A 145 0.48 -1.62 6.80
C GLY A 145 -0.79 -1.39 7.63
N GLU A 146 -1.66 -0.49 7.20
CA GLU A 146 -2.95 -0.22 7.87
C GLU A 146 -3.86 -1.46 7.89
N ARG A 147 -3.94 -2.18 6.77
CA ARG A 147 -4.70 -3.42 6.65
C ARG A 147 -4.16 -4.49 7.60
N SER A 148 -2.85 -4.68 7.62
CA SER A 148 -2.19 -5.64 8.50
C SER A 148 -2.43 -5.31 9.97
N TYR A 149 -2.32 -4.02 10.33
CA TYR A 149 -2.56 -3.55 11.69
C TYR A 149 -4.00 -3.77 12.13
N LYS A 150 -5.00 -3.47 11.27
CA LYS A 150 -6.42 -3.71 11.58
C LYS A 150 -6.70 -5.17 11.91
N PHE A 151 -6.26 -6.09 11.03
CA PHE A 151 -6.39 -7.53 11.28
C PHE A 151 -5.69 -7.95 12.57
N MET A 152 -4.42 -7.54 12.72
CA MET A 152 -3.58 -7.86 13.88
C MET A 152 -4.21 -7.39 15.19
N SER A 153 -4.73 -6.17 15.23
CA SER A 153 -5.37 -5.59 16.43
C SER A 153 -6.62 -6.35 16.84
N ALA A 154 -7.40 -6.84 15.87
CA ALA A 154 -8.65 -7.54 16.11
C ALA A 154 -8.44 -8.99 16.60
N ILE A 155 -7.49 -9.72 16.02
CA ILE A 155 -7.29 -11.15 16.32
C ILE A 155 -6.17 -11.40 17.34
N ALA A 156 -5.13 -10.57 17.35
CA ALA A 156 -3.88 -10.82 18.06
C ALA A 156 -3.57 -9.77 19.14
N GLY A 157 -4.47 -8.82 19.42
CA GLY A 157 -4.26 -7.79 20.45
C GLY A 157 -4.01 -8.33 21.86
N HIS A 158 -4.40 -9.58 22.13
CA HIS A 158 -4.16 -10.27 23.40
C HIS A 158 -2.89 -11.14 23.41
N LEU A 159 -2.19 -11.28 22.27
CA LEU A 159 -1.02 -12.14 22.14
C LEU A 159 0.26 -11.41 22.58
N PRO A 160 1.22 -12.14 23.17
CA PRO A 160 2.50 -11.56 23.55
C PRO A 160 3.27 -11.08 22.32
N GLY A 161 3.97 -9.94 22.44
CA GLY A 161 4.75 -9.35 21.35
C GLY A 161 3.94 -8.50 20.37
N PHE A 162 2.66 -8.23 20.65
CA PHE A 162 1.79 -7.40 19.80
C PHE A 162 2.33 -5.98 19.61
N GLU A 163 2.79 -5.32 20.69
CA GLU A 163 3.27 -3.94 20.60
C GLU A 163 4.57 -3.85 19.79
N GLU A 164 5.48 -4.80 19.99
CA GLU A 164 6.73 -4.92 19.25
C GLU A 164 6.48 -5.24 17.78
N ALA A 165 5.51 -6.13 17.48
CA ALA A 165 5.07 -6.41 16.12
C ALA A 165 4.48 -5.17 15.46
N ALA A 166 3.61 -4.41 16.15
CA ALA A 166 3.07 -3.15 15.63
C ALA A 166 4.17 -2.13 15.33
N ARG A 167 5.13 -1.98 16.24
CA ARG A 167 6.28 -1.09 16.06
C ARG A 167 7.13 -1.51 14.85
N ALA A 168 7.42 -2.79 14.70
CA ALA A 168 8.18 -3.32 13.56
C ALA A 168 7.43 -3.15 12.23
N LEU A 169 6.12 -3.34 12.23
CA LEU A 169 5.26 -3.15 11.06
C LEU A 169 5.31 -1.70 10.55
N PHE A 170 5.15 -0.71 11.45
CA PHE A 170 5.22 0.70 11.07
C PHE A 170 6.64 1.19 10.73
N ALA A 171 7.67 0.53 11.26
CA ALA A 171 9.06 0.75 10.88
C ALA A 171 9.45 0.07 9.55
N ALA A 172 8.54 -0.71 8.95
CA ALA A 172 8.79 -1.56 7.78
C ALA A 172 9.96 -2.55 7.97
N ASP A 173 10.25 -2.96 9.21
CA ASP A 173 11.29 -3.93 9.54
C ASP A 173 10.72 -5.36 9.48
N GLY A 174 10.74 -5.95 8.29
CA GLY A 174 10.25 -7.30 8.05
C GLY A 174 10.90 -8.38 8.93
N PRO A 175 12.24 -8.41 9.06
CA PRO A 175 12.92 -9.35 9.95
C PRO A 175 12.51 -9.21 11.43
N ALA A 176 12.40 -7.99 11.96
CA ALA A 176 11.93 -7.78 13.33
C ALA A 176 10.47 -8.19 13.50
N PHE A 177 9.62 -7.84 12.54
CA PHE A 177 8.21 -8.24 12.54
C PHE A 177 8.05 -9.75 12.60
N GLY A 178 8.77 -10.49 11.74
CA GLY A 178 8.76 -11.95 11.71
C GLY A 178 9.18 -12.60 13.03
N ARG A 179 10.18 -12.02 13.74
CA ARG A 179 10.58 -12.50 15.07
C ARG A 179 9.49 -12.28 16.12
N CYS A 180 8.82 -11.13 16.10
CA CYS A 180 7.78 -10.81 17.08
C CYS A 180 6.58 -11.74 16.96
N ILE A 181 6.15 -12.06 15.73
CA ILE A 181 5.00 -12.92 15.50
C ILE A 181 5.34 -14.41 15.51
N ALA A 182 6.62 -14.81 15.65
CA ALA A 182 7.06 -16.20 15.46
C ALA A 182 6.34 -17.23 16.35
N ASN A 183 5.89 -16.82 17.53
CA ASN A 183 5.18 -17.69 18.48
C ASN A 183 3.66 -17.64 18.34
N TRP A 184 3.12 -16.84 17.43
CA TRP A 184 1.67 -16.71 17.25
C TRP A 184 1.07 -17.91 16.53
N PRO A 185 -0.25 -18.15 16.61
CA PRO A 185 -0.89 -19.24 15.89
C PRO A 185 -0.57 -19.24 14.40
N ARG A 186 -0.33 -20.44 13.84
CA ARG A 186 0.18 -20.63 12.47
C ARG A 186 -0.67 -19.90 11.43
N ASP A 187 -1.99 -20.00 11.53
CA ASP A 187 -2.92 -19.42 10.56
C ASP A 187 -2.95 -17.89 10.64
N VAL A 188 -2.85 -17.33 11.84
CA VAL A 188 -2.72 -15.88 12.06
C VAL A 188 -1.43 -15.36 11.42
N ARG A 189 -0.29 -16.03 11.64
CA ARG A 189 0.99 -15.66 11.01
C ARG A 189 0.93 -15.76 9.50
N ALA A 190 0.38 -16.86 8.97
CA ALA A 190 0.27 -17.06 7.52
C ALA A 190 -0.54 -15.94 6.87
N HIS A 191 -1.69 -15.57 7.46
CA HIS A 191 -2.48 -14.47 6.94
C HIS A 191 -1.75 -13.13 7.08
N LEU A 192 -1.07 -12.85 8.20
CA LEU A 192 -0.27 -11.63 8.33
C LEU A 192 0.83 -11.51 7.28
N HIS A 193 1.49 -12.62 6.92
CA HIS A 193 2.46 -12.60 5.83
C HIS A 193 1.81 -12.21 4.50
N GLU A 194 0.62 -12.71 4.19
CA GLU A 194 -0.15 -12.31 3.01
C GLU A 194 -0.57 -10.82 3.08
N LEU A 195 -0.99 -10.33 4.25
CA LEU A 195 -1.44 -8.93 4.43
C LEU A 195 -0.31 -7.91 4.35
N THR A 196 0.89 -8.31 4.79
CA THR A 196 2.07 -7.45 4.86
C THR A 196 2.89 -7.47 3.57
N GLU A 197 2.49 -8.26 2.57
CA GLU A 197 3.05 -8.17 1.22
C GLU A 197 2.96 -6.73 0.72
N GLY A 198 4.09 -6.20 0.26
CA GLY A 198 4.21 -4.81 -0.17
C GLY A 198 4.33 -3.78 0.96
N ALA A 199 4.03 -4.07 2.23
CA ALA A 199 4.26 -3.18 3.37
C ALA A 199 5.71 -3.25 3.89
N LEU A 200 6.22 -4.48 4.03
CA LEU A 200 7.55 -4.78 4.57
C LEU A 200 8.63 -4.86 3.49
N ASP A 201 8.25 -4.64 2.23
CA ASP A 201 9.16 -4.62 1.10
C ASP A 201 10.00 -3.34 1.20
N THR A 202 11.17 -3.48 1.81
CA THR A 202 12.15 -2.41 1.94
C THR A 202 12.70 -2.13 0.55
N PRO A 203 12.51 -0.93 -0.04
CA PRO A 203 13.27 -0.57 -1.22
C PRO A 203 14.75 -0.66 -0.84
N PRO A 204 15.62 -1.31 -1.64
CA PRO A 204 17.03 -1.42 -1.31
C PRO A 204 17.54 -0.02 -1.00
N GLU A 205 18.10 0.15 0.20
CA GLU A 205 18.74 1.41 0.57
C GLU A 205 19.69 1.79 -0.57
N PRO A 206 19.60 3.01 -1.13
CA PRO A 206 20.63 3.45 -2.05
C PRO A 206 21.95 3.35 -1.28
N PRO A 207 23.00 2.69 -1.83
CA PRO A 207 24.22 2.43 -1.10
C PRO A 207 24.73 3.74 -0.52
N ALA A 208 24.89 3.76 0.80
CA ALA A 208 25.38 4.89 1.57
C ALA A 208 26.49 5.58 0.78
N ALA A 209 26.26 6.85 0.43
CA ALA A 209 27.19 7.65 -0.35
C ALA A 209 28.57 7.54 0.31
N THR A 210 29.46 6.80 -0.36
CA THR A 210 30.85 6.64 0.05
C THR A 210 31.40 8.02 0.39
N PRO A 211 31.97 8.26 1.59
CA PRO A 211 32.56 9.55 1.88
C PRO A 211 33.63 9.82 0.83
N ARG A 212 33.38 10.84 0.02
CA ARG A 212 34.25 11.28 -1.08
C ARG A 212 35.61 11.60 -0.47
N ARG A 213 36.54 10.64 -0.62
CA ARG A 213 37.94 10.74 -0.19
C ARG A 213 38.49 12.08 -0.71
N ALA A 214 38.85 12.97 0.21
CA ALA A 214 39.47 14.24 -0.11
C ALA A 214 40.70 13.96 -0.97
N SER A 215 40.63 14.35 -2.24
CA SER A 215 41.78 14.34 -3.13
C SER A 215 42.68 15.51 -2.75
N SER A 216 43.69 15.23 -1.94
CA SER A 216 44.87 16.08 -1.80
C SER A 216 45.68 16.02 -3.09
N ALA A 217 45.34 16.91 -4.03
CA ALA A 217 46.14 17.15 -5.23
C ALA A 217 46.95 18.45 -5.04
N THR A 218 48.20 18.25 -4.63
CA THR A 218 49.44 18.90 -5.11
C THR A 218 49.29 20.19 -5.93
N SER A 219 49.73 21.31 -5.36
CA SER A 219 50.23 22.47 -6.12
C SER A 219 51.76 22.41 -6.22
N PRO A 220 52.37 22.55 -7.41
CA PRO A 220 53.79 22.83 -7.54
C PRO A 220 54.00 24.29 -7.96
N LYS A 221 54.72 25.08 -7.15
CA LYS A 221 55.29 26.35 -7.65
C LYS A 221 56.63 26.68 -6.98
N LYS A 222 57.68 26.20 -7.65
CA LYS A 222 58.87 26.94 -8.08
C LYS A 222 59.58 27.81 -7.02
N SER A 223 60.76 27.37 -6.58
CA SER A 223 61.89 28.24 -6.28
C SER A 223 63.22 27.48 -6.48
N PRO A 224 64.29 28.17 -6.93
CA PRO A 224 65.42 27.55 -7.61
C PRO A 224 66.57 27.14 -6.67
N GLN A 225 67.42 26.27 -7.23
CA GLN A 225 68.67 25.73 -6.68
C GLN A 225 69.57 26.74 -5.97
N LEU A 226 70.20 26.30 -4.87
CA LEU A 226 71.62 26.55 -4.65
C LEU A 226 72.31 25.35 -3.97
N ALA A 227 73.07 24.63 -4.80
CA ALA A 227 74.41 24.08 -4.56
C ALA A 227 74.71 23.13 -3.37
N LYS A 228 75.27 21.98 -3.78
CA LYS A 228 76.52 21.35 -3.29
C LYS A 228 76.41 20.18 -2.30
N ALA A 229 76.48 18.97 -2.85
CA ALA A 229 77.13 17.81 -2.22
C ALA A 229 78.65 17.85 -2.56
N PRO A 230 79.51 16.91 -2.10
CA PRO A 230 79.34 15.83 -1.12
C PRO A 230 80.47 15.80 -0.07
N GLN A 231 80.41 14.85 0.89
CA GLN A 231 81.47 13.89 1.26
C GLN A 231 81.33 13.39 2.73
N PRO A 232 81.92 12.22 3.07
CA PRO A 232 81.30 11.26 3.97
C PRO A 232 82.17 10.93 5.20
N SER A 233 81.70 9.91 5.94
CA SER A 233 82.48 8.99 6.79
C SER A 233 82.49 9.33 8.30
N PRO A 234 82.97 8.42 9.16
CA PRO A 234 82.12 7.42 9.82
C PRO A 234 82.34 7.42 11.34
N THR A 235 81.44 6.84 12.14
CA THR A 235 81.90 6.12 13.35
C THR A 235 80.83 5.22 13.98
N ARG A 236 81.35 4.09 14.42
CA ARG A 236 80.74 2.91 15.02
C ARG A 236 80.90 2.97 16.54
N LYS A 237 79.89 2.51 17.30
CA LYS A 237 79.92 1.77 18.60
C LYS A 237 78.49 1.74 19.13
N GLY A 238 77.83 0.57 19.28
CA GLY A 238 77.94 -0.36 20.43
C GLY A 238 76.98 0.10 21.55
N ALA A 239 76.19 -0.67 22.29
CA ALA A 239 75.96 -2.10 22.52
C ALA A 239 74.58 -2.18 23.26
N SER A 240 73.74 -3.18 22.99
CA SER A 240 73.32 -4.27 23.91
C SER A 240 72.97 -3.94 25.38
N ALA A 241 71.84 -4.54 25.78
CA ALA A 241 71.26 -4.82 27.10
C ALA A 241 70.36 -3.72 27.71
#